data_AF-A0A7W7FAN3-F1
#
_entry.id   AF-A0A7W7FAN3-F1
#
_cell.length_a   1.000
_cell.length_b   1.000
_cell.length_c   1.000
_cell.angle_alpha   90.00
_cell.angle_beta   90.00
_cell.angle_gamma   90.00
#
_symmetry.space_group_name_H-M   'P 1'
#
loop_
_entity.id
_entity.type
_entity.pdbx_description
1 polymer ?
#
loop_
_entity_poly.entity_id
_entity_poly.type
_entity_poly.pdbx_seq_one_letter_code
_entity_poly.pdbx_strand_id
1 'polypeptide(L)'
;MRRLPFWVAVLPLLLGLGAYWLYWNGESKAFGAFVAERLGVPVAIAGFPYRIEIRTEDIDIRRQTRELSVAVQASKMAINRQPWRTGHAVIEAQEPRLQVALARFTGMRLDIEAPTMLASIRRPGDTLERLSLHFGTAKVWLPFAGGPFDATDFELHLRETPDAAPLSRSPTLPVRAEARIAGTLTRAGTSLGLNIPLFVTARGPIASLEGWRSGGTIEAKGAQLLLEEKPLADIEATLAPLPDGRIAVSGTISSECPFTVKALLEGGVPATEYRARRARTMTLTGDSAAGLVVGAPEGASGGPVRSQEPPCPVLRR
;
A
#
# COMPACT_ATOMS: atom_id res chain seq x y z
N MET A 1 62.85 -10.50 16.10
CA MET A 1 61.60 -10.66 15.33
C MET A 1 61.88 -10.37 13.86
N ARG A 2 61.79 -11.35 12.95
CA ARG A 2 61.96 -11.13 11.49
C ARG A 2 60.79 -10.28 11.00
N ARG A 3 61.07 -9.10 10.43
CA ARG A 3 60.03 -8.24 9.84
C ARG A 3 59.52 -8.94 8.58
N LEU A 4 58.27 -9.40 8.63
CA LEU A 4 57.60 -9.90 7.42
C LEU A 4 57.56 -8.75 6.41
N PRO A 5 58.02 -9.00 5.17
CA PRO A 5 57.94 -8.00 4.12
C PRO A 5 56.48 -7.53 3.89
N PHE A 6 56.28 -6.23 3.71
CA PHE A 6 54.96 -5.60 3.58
C PHE A 6 54.05 -6.23 2.50
N TRP A 7 54.61 -6.63 1.35
CA TRP A 7 53.89 -7.31 0.26
C TRP A 7 53.17 -8.61 0.69
N VAL A 8 53.61 -9.32 1.73
CA VAL A 8 52.96 -10.57 2.20
C VAL A 8 51.59 -10.28 2.78
N ALA A 9 51.41 -9.13 3.44
CA ALA A 9 50.11 -8.69 3.97
C ALA A 9 49.25 -7.99 2.92
N VAL A 10 49.87 -7.29 1.96
CA VAL A 10 49.15 -6.51 0.93
C VAL A 10 48.62 -7.38 -0.21
N LEU A 11 49.36 -8.42 -0.61
CA LEU A 11 48.97 -9.25 -1.75
C LEU A 11 47.62 -9.95 -1.54
N PRO A 12 47.32 -10.59 -0.38
CA PRO A 12 46.01 -11.17 -0.14
C PRO A 12 44.88 -10.13 -0.14
N LEU A 13 45.14 -8.91 0.34
CA LEU A 13 44.18 -7.82 0.32
C LEU A 13 43.86 -7.39 -1.12
N LEU A 14 44.87 -7.22 -1.97
CA LEU A 14 44.70 -6.87 -3.37
C LEU A 14 43.97 -7.98 -4.15
N LEU A 15 44.31 -9.24 -3.89
CA LEU A 15 43.61 -10.39 -4.49
C LEU A 15 42.15 -10.44 -4.03
N GLY A 16 41.88 -10.20 -2.75
CA GLY A 16 40.53 -10.12 -2.21
C GLY A 16 39.72 -8.98 -2.84
N LEU A 17 40.32 -7.81 -3.00
CA LEU A 17 39.69 -6.66 -3.66
C LEU A 17 39.39 -6.94 -5.14
N GLY A 18 40.33 -7.57 -5.85
CA GLY A 18 40.15 -7.96 -7.25
C GLY A 18 39.07 -9.02 -7.43
N ALA A 19 39.07 -10.06 -6.59
CA ALA A 19 38.03 -11.08 -6.58
C ALA A 19 36.64 -10.48 -6.27
N TYR A 20 36.57 -9.58 -5.29
CA TYR A 20 35.33 -8.89 -4.96
C TYR A 20 34.84 -7.98 -6.10
N TRP A 21 35.75 -7.24 -6.75
CA TRP A 21 35.41 -6.42 -7.90
C TRP A 21 34.84 -7.26 -9.06
N LEU A 22 35.43 -8.43 -9.35
CA LEU A 22 34.91 -9.36 -10.35
C LEU A 22 33.50 -9.85 -10.00
N TYR A 23 33.29 -10.25 -8.74
CA TYR A 23 31.98 -10.66 -8.23
C TYR A 23 30.94 -9.53 -8.36
N TRP A 24 31.26 -8.34 -7.85
CA TRP A 24 30.37 -7.17 -7.92
C TRP A 24 30.04 -6.80 -9.37
N ASN A 25 31.03 -6.82 -10.26
CA ASN A 25 30.84 -6.50 -11.67
C ASN A 25 29.91 -7.51 -12.35
N GLY A 26 30.07 -8.81 -12.07
CA GLY A 26 29.17 -9.86 -12.54
C GLY A 26 27.72 -9.65 -12.10
N GLU A 27 27.51 -9.45 -10.80
CA GLU A 27 26.19 -9.17 -10.23
C GLU A 27 25.56 -7.89 -10.78
N SER A 28 26.37 -6.83 -10.94
CA SER A 28 25.91 -5.53 -11.43
C SER A 28 25.43 -5.61 -12.88
N LYS A 29 26.15 -6.35 -13.74
CA LYS A 29 25.77 -6.57 -15.14
C LYS A 29 24.50 -7.41 -15.26
N ALA A 30 24.41 -8.51 -14.49
CA ALA A 30 23.23 -9.35 -14.49
C ALA A 30 21.98 -8.57 -14.03
N PHE A 31 22.12 -7.76 -12.97
CA PHE A 31 21.03 -6.93 -12.48
C PHE A 31 20.68 -5.80 -13.45
N GLY A 32 21.68 -5.14 -14.03
CA GLY A 32 21.52 -4.12 -15.06
C GLY A 32 20.74 -4.63 -16.27
N ALA A 33 21.12 -5.79 -16.80
CA ALA A 33 20.43 -6.43 -17.91
C ALA A 33 18.98 -6.76 -17.57
N PHE A 34 18.73 -7.34 -16.39
CA PHE A 34 17.39 -7.65 -15.92
C PHE A 34 16.49 -6.40 -15.83
N VAL A 35 17.01 -5.30 -15.27
CA VAL A 35 16.24 -4.06 -15.15
C VAL A 35 16.01 -3.41 -16.52
N ALA A 36 17.04 -3.33 -17.37
CA ALA A 36 16.92 -2.77 -18.71
C ALA A 36 15.88 -3.53 -19.55
N GLU A 37 15.85 -4.86 -19.49
CA GLU A 37 14.84 -5.68 -20.16
C GLU A 37 13.41 -5.37 -19.66
N ARG A 38 13.25 -5.21 -18.33
CA ARG A 38 11.94 -4.99 -17.72
C ARG A 38 11.38 -3.59 -17.94
N LEU A 39 12.25 -2.59 -17.96
CA LEU A 39 11.89 -1.18 -18.16
C LEU A 39 11.85 -0.80 -19.64
N GLY A 40 12.58 -1.51 -20.51
CA GLY A 40 12.66 -1.20 -21.94
C GLY A 40 13.50 0.04 -22.27
N VAL A 41 14.34 0.50 -21.33
CA VAL A 41 15.16 1.70 -21.44
C VAL A 41 16.61 1.40 -21.02
N PRO A 42 17.59 2.17 -21.52
CA PRO A 42 18.97 2.03 -21.07
C PRO A 42 19.11 2.37 -19.59
N VAL A 43 20.10 1.76 -18.96
CA VAL A 43 20.37 1.94 -17.53
C VAL A 43 21.85 2.23 -17.27
N ALA A 44 22.11 3.12 -16.31
CA ALA A 44 23.44 3.39 -15.80
C ALA A 44 23.66 2.63 -14.49
N ILE A 45 24.84 2.03 -14.32
CA ILE A 45 25.19 1.21 -13.15
C ILE A 45 26.23 1.97 -12.31
N ALA A 46 26.02 2.06 -11.00
CA ALA A 46 26.91 2.71 -10.04
C ALA A 46 26.89 1.98 -8.68
N GLY A 47 27.59 2.53 -7.67
CA GLY A 47 27.45 2.13 -6.27
C GLY A 47 28.55 1.22 -5.70
N PHE A 48 29.56 0.85 -6.49
CA PHE A 48 30.71 0.11 -6.00
C PHE A 48 31.38 0.83 -4.81
N PRO A 49 31.85 0.13 -3.77
CA PRO A 49 31.78 -1.33 -3.58
C PRO A 49 30.51 -1.81 -2.88
N TYR A 50 29.75 -0.93 -2.24
CA TYR A 50 28.78 -1.34 -1.21
C TYR A 50 27.38 -1.70 -1.74
N ARG A 51 27.01 -1.16 -2.91
CA ARG A 51 25.69 -1.38 -3.52
C ARG A 51 25.78 -1.51 -5.03
N ILE A 52 24.72 -2.02 -5.62
CA ILE A 52 24.47 -1.91 -7.05
C ILE A 52 23.31 -0.94 -7.19
N GLU A 53 23.60 0.22 -7.78
CA GLU A 53 22.63 1.28 -8.03
C GLU A 53 22.41 1.38 -9.54
N ILE A 54 21.17 1.18 -9.96
CA ILE A 54 20.74 1.31 -11.35
C ILE A 54 19.97 2.61 -11.48
N ARG A 55 20.44 3.52 -12.33
CA ARG A 55 19.78 4.79 -12.62
C ARG A 55 19.23 4.79 -14.04
N THR A 56 18.05 5.37 -14.20
CA THR A 56 17.38 5.49 -15.48
C THR A 56 16.43 6.70 -15.44
N GLU A 57 16.10 7.22 -16.61
CA GLU A 57 15.30 8.43 -16.81
C GLU A 57 14.16 8.13 -17.81
N ASP A 58 13.15 9.00 -17.84
CA ASP A 58 12.01 8.92 -18.78
C ASP A 58 11.30 7.56 -18.79
N ILE A 59 10.85 7.16 -17.61
CA ILE A 59 10.18 5.87 -17.39
C ILE A 59 8.73 5.96 -17.85
N ASP A 60 8.32 5.08 -18.77
CA ASP A 60 6.92 4.81 -19.10
C ASP A 60 6.73 3.30 -19.24
N ILE A 61 6.32 2.66 -18.15
CA ILE A 61 5.99 1.23 -18.12
C ILE A 61 4.49 1.10 -18.23
N ARG A 62 4.02 0.36 -19.24
CA ARG A 62 2.62 -0.05 -19.35
C ARG A 62 2.53 -1.56 -19.44
N ARG A 63 1.75 -2.14 -18.56
CA ARG A 63 1.46 -3.58 -18.52
C ARG A 63 -0.04 -3.74 -18.44
N GLN A 64 -0.60 -4.39 -19.44
CA GLN A 64 -2.02 -4.72 -19.47
C GLN A 64 -2.14 -6.23 -19.67
N THR A 65 -2.73 -6.90 -18.69
CA THR A 65 -3.19 -8.27 -18.78
C THR A 65 -4.72 -8.29 -18.88
N ARG A 66 -5.31 -9.47 -18.99
CA ARG A 66 -6.78 -9.61 -18.96
C ARG A 66 -7.38 -9.27 -17.58
N GLU A 67 -6.55 -9.21 -16.54
CA GLU A 67 -6.97 -9.08 -15.15
C GLU A 67 -6.51 -7.75 -14.53
N LEU A 68 -5.37 -7.22 -14.97
CA LEU A 68 -4.67 -6.11 -14.33
C LEU A 68 -4.14 -5.14 -15.38
N SER A 69 -4.36 -3.85 -15.17
CA SER A 69 -3.70 -2.76 -15.86
C SER A 69 -2.80 -2.03 -14.88
N VAL A 70 -1.51 -1.91 -15.21
CA VAL A 70 -0.54 -1.12 -14.47
C VAL A 70 0.14 -0.17 -15.44
N ALA A 71 0.12 1.12 -15.10
CA ALA A 71 0.98 2.12 -15.71
C ALA A 71 1.86 2.75 -14.63
N VAL A 72 3.16 2.87 -14.91
CA VAL A 72 4.12 3.55 -14.04
C VAL A 72 4.90 4.51 -14.91
N GLN A 73 4.84 5.79 -14.56
CA GLN A 73 5.66 6.83 -15.16
C GLN A 73 6.52 7.48 -14.08
N ALA A 74 7.73 7.92 -14.44
CA ALA A 74 8.61 8.70 -13.57
C ALA A 74 9.66 9.42 -14.42
N SER A 75 10.08 10.62 -14.03
CA SER A 75 11.14 11.35 -14.74
C SER A 75 12.51 10.73 -14.47
N LYS A 76 12.74 10.25 -13.23
CA LYS A 76 13.96 9.53 -12.84
C LYS A 76 13.65 8.37 -11.92
N MET A 77 14.42 7.30 -12.01
CA MET A 77 14.36 6.17 -11.09
C MET A 77 15.75 5.67 -10.71
N ALA A 78 15.96 5.41 -9.42
CA ALA A 78 17.15 4.75 -8.89
C ALA A 78 16.75 3.46 -8.18
N ILE A 79 17.28 2.33 -8.64
CA ILE A 79 17.04 1.01 -8.05
C ILE A 79 18.33 0.53 -7.37
N ASN A 80 18.25 0.38 -6.06
CA ASN A 80 19.36 -0.02 -5.20
C ASN A 80 19.19 -1.47 -4.75
N ARG A 81 20.25 -2.25 -4.86
CA ARG A 81 20.34 -3.64 -4.39
C ARG A 81 21.68 -3.88 -3.72
N GLN A 82 21.75 -4.73 -2.70
CA GLN A 82 23.05 -5.23 -2.22
C GLN A 82 23.55 -6.36 -3.14
N PRO A 83 24.86 -6.45 -3.42
CA PRO A 83 25.40 -7.51 -4.28
C PRO A 83 25.02 -8.93 -3.80
N TRP A 84 25.05 -9.16 -2.49
CA TRP A 84 24.77 -10.45 -1.86
C TRP A 84 23.30 -10.65 -1.42
N ARG A 85 22.42 -9.65 -1.56
CA ARG A 85 20.97 -9.78 -1.28
C ARG A 85 20.17 -9.57 -2.55
N THR A 86 20.15 -10.58 -3.41
CA THR A 86 19.51 -10.52 -4.74
C THR A 86 17.99 -10.40 -4.68
N GLY A 87 17.37 -10.90 -3.61
CA GLY A 87 15.92 -10.86 -3.40
C GLY A 87 15.39 -9.58 -2.74
N HIS A 88 16.18 -8.52 -2.54
CA HIS A 88 15.72 -7.27 -1.94
C HIS A 88 16.22 -6.06 -2.72
N ALA A 89 15.30 -5.25 -3.24
CA ALA A 89 15.62 -3.98 -3.89
C ALA A 89 14.85 -2.82 -3.24
N VAL A 90 15.48 -1.64 -3.25
CA VAL A 90 14.88 -0.36 -2.85
C VAL A 90 14.86 0.53 -4.08
N ILE A 91 13.72 1.13 -4.37
CA ILE A 91 13.48 1.95 -5.55
C ILE A 91 13.14 3.35 -5.07
N GLU A 92 13.80 4.35 -5.65
CA GLU A 92 13.47 5.75 -5.50
C GLU A 92 13.02 6.27 -6.87
N ALA A 93 11.90 6.98 -6.93
CA ALA A 93 11.40 7.57 -8.17
C ALA A 93 11.07 9.05 -7.97
N GLN A 94 11.39 9.86 -8.98
CA GLN A 94 11.04 11.28 -9.06
C GLN A 94 9.86 11.49 -9.97
N GLU A 95 8.95 12.36 -9.53
CA GLU A 95 7.68 12.68 -10.19
C GLU A 95 6.87 11.43 -10.62
N PRO A 96 6.73 10.39 -9.77
CA PRO A 96 6.05 9.18 -10.15
C PRO A 96 4.55 9.41 -10.40
N ARG A 97 4.04 8.78 -11.45
CA ARG A 97 2.61 8.57 -11.69
C ARG A 97 2.34 7.08 -11.75
N LEU A 98 1.64 6.56 -10.76
CA LEU A 98 1.23 5.17 -10.67
C LEU A 98 -0.26 5.07 -10.96
N GLN A 99 -0.64 4.21 -11.89
CA GLN A 99 -2.03 3.85 -12.16
C GLN A 99 -2.17 2.34 -12.08
N VAL A 100 -3.00 1.86 -11.18
CA VAL A 100 -3.30 0.43 -11.01
C VAL A 100 -4.80 0.25 -11.12
N ALA A 101 -5.25 -0.56 -12.08
CA ALA A 101 -6.65 -0.88 -12.25
C ALA A 101 -6.85 -2.39 -12.40
N LEU A 102 -7.87 -2.92 -11.72
CA LEU A 102 -8.28 -4.30 -11.94
C LEU A 102 -9.25 -4.32 -13.14
N ALA A 103 -8.78 -4.79 -14.29
CA ALA A 103 -9.47 -4.64 -15.57
C ALA A 103 -10.88 -5.27 -15.61
N ARG A 104 -11.13 -6.28 -14.77
CA ARG A 104 -12.42 -6.96 -14.65
C ARG A 104 -13.32 -6.44 -13.52
N PHE A 105 -12.89 -5.41 -12.81
CA PHE A 105 -13.64 -4.81 -11.72
C PHE A 105 -13.88 -3.33 -11.96
N THR A 106 -15.13 -2.96 -12.26
CA THR A 106 -15.53 -1.57 -12.49
C THR A 106 -15.20 -0.72 -11.27
N GLY A 107 -14.57 0.45 -11.46
CA GLY A 107 -14.26 1.39 -10.38
C GLY A 107 -13.10 1.00 -9.46
N MET A 108 -12.48 -0.16 -9.67
CA MET A 108 -11.30 -0.60 -8.92
C MET A 108 -10.02 -0.06 -9.53
N ARG A 109 -9.77 1.22 -9.26
CA ARG A 109 -8.62 1.96 -9.75
C ARG A 109 -7.98 2.77 -8.62
N LEU A 110 -6.66 2.70 -8.55
CA LEU A 110 -5.81 3.49 -7.68
C LEU A 110 -4.87 4.31 -8.58
N ASP A 111 -4.97 5.63 -8.47
CA ASP A 111 -4.00 6.53 -9.09
C ASP A 111 -3.25 7.31 -8.02
N ILE A 112 -1.94 7.47 -8.23
CA ILE A 112 -1.07 8.24 -7.34
C ILE A 112 -0.15 9.10 -8.20
N GLU A 113 -0.10 10.38 -7.89
CA GLU A 113 0.90 11.31 -8.41
C GLU A 113 1.67 11.90 -7.22
N ALA A 114 3.00 11.90 -7.26
CA ALA A 114 3.80 12.43 -6.16
C ALA A 114 5.07 13.12 -6.67
N PRO A 115 5.70 14.01 -5.89
CA PRO A 115 7.03 14.53 -6.21
C PRO A 115 8.11 13.44 -6.10
N THR A 116 7.96 12.54 -5.12
CA THR A 116 8.93 11.46 -4.85
C THR A 116 8.22 10.22 -4.33
N MET A 117 8.73 9.03 -4.67
CA MET A 117 8.32 7.76 -4.08
C MET A 117 9.54 6.98 -3.60
N LEU A 118 9.41 6.38 -2.43
CA LEU A 118 10.30 5.31 -1.96
C LEU A 118 9.53 3.99 -1.98
N ALA A 119 10.14 2.97 -2.56
CA ALA A 119 9.59 1.64 -2.62
C ALA A 119 10.62 0.60 -2.18
N SER A 120 10.17 -0.45 -1.51
CA SER A 120 10.98 -1.59 -1.12
C SER A 120 10.27 -2.86 -1.53
N ILE A 121 10.96 -3.70 -2.29
CA ILE A 121 10.47 -5.00 -2.74
C ILE A 121 11.38 -6.12 -2.22
N ARG A 122 10.79 -7.09 -1.56
CA ARG A 122 11.46 -8.32 -1.12
C ARG A 122 10.80 -9.52 -1.80
N ARG A 123 11.56 -10.19 -2.65
CA ARG A 123 11.15 -11.31 -3.49
C ARG A 123 12.25 -12.38 -3.56
N PRO A 124 12.43 -13.22 -2.53
CA PRO A 124 13.31 -14.37 -2.64
C PRO A 124 12.69 -15.39 -3.60
N GLY A 125 13.39 -15.68 -4.70
CA GLY A 125 12.87 -16.52 -5.77
C GLY A 125 11.67 -15.88 -6.49
N ASP A 126 10.55 -16.59 -6.50
CA ASP A 126 9.33 -16.19 -7.23
C ASP A 126 8.19 -15.68 -6.33
N THR A 127 8.39 -15.66 -5.01
CA THR A 127 7.37 -15.22 -4.04
C THR A 127 7.52 -13.74 -3.70
N LEU A 128 6.46 -12.95 -3.80
CA LEU A 128 6.44 -11.58 -3.29
C LEU A 128 6.23 -11.58 -1.77
N GLU A 129 7.31 -11.70 -1.00
CA GLU A 129 7.23 -11.63 0.46
C GLU A 129 6.80 -10.26 0.96
N ARG A 130 7.26 -9.18 0.34
CA ARG A 130 6.90 -7.82 0.76
C ARG A 130 7.04 -6.81 -0.36
N LEU A 131 6.04 -5.96 -0.49
CA LEU A 131 6.07 -4.70 -1.19
C LEU A 131 5.73 -3.59 -0.20
N SER A 132 6.42 -2.47 -0.27
CA SER A 132 6.14 -1.28 0.53
C SER A 132 6.40 -0.06 -0.35
N LEU A 133 5.43 0.83 -0.46
CA LEU A 133 5.51 2.11 -1.16
C LEU A 133 5.23 3.20 -0.12
N HIS A 134 6.02 4.27 -0.17
CA HIS A 134 5.90 5.43 0.70
C HIS A 134 6.02 6.70 -0.14
N PHE A 135 5.08 7.62 0.09
CA PHE A 135 5.00 8.91 -0.56
C PHE A 135 4.87 9.98 0.53
N GLY A 136 5.91 10.81 0.71
CA GLY A 136 5.86 11.87 1.74
C GLY A 136 4.74 12.87 1.47
N THR A 137 4.51 13.21 0.20
CA THR A 137 3.32 13.92 -0.27
C THR A 137 2.84 13.31 -1.58
N ALA A 138 1.53 13.28 -1.82
CA ALA A 138 0.95 12.76 -3.05
C ALA A 138 -0.44 13.33 -3.33
N LYS A 139 -0.90 13.24 -4.59
CA LYS A 139 -2.31 13.27 -4.95
C LYS A 139 -2.76 11.84 -5.20
N VAL A 140 -3.82 11.44 -4.52
CA VAL A 140 -4.32 10.06 -4.53
C VAL A 140 -5.78 10.03 -4.99
N TRP A 141 -6.09 9.10 -5.88
CA TRP A 141 -7.46 8.72 -6.22
C TRP A 141 -7.67 7.30 -5.72
N LEU A 142 -8.54 7.15 -4.73
CA LEU A 142 -8.81 5.88 -4.09
C LEU A 142 -10.02 5.19 -4.73
N PRO A 143 -10.03 3.84 -4.77
CA PRO A 143 -11.22 3.09 -5.08
C PRO A 143 -12.38 3.49 -4.15
N PHE A 144 -13.60 3.54 -4.67
CA PHE A 144 -14.86 3.86 -3.95
C PHE A 144 -15.00 5.28 -3.35
N ALA A 145 -13.92 5.95 -2.98
CA ALA A 145 -13.95 7.31 -2.41
C ALA A 145 -13.78 8.43 -3.47
N GLY A 146 -13.29 8.07 -4.65
CA GLY A 146 -12.96 9.01 -5.72
C GLY A 146 -11.65 9.74 -5.48
N GLY A 147 -11.51 10.95 -6.04
CA GLY A 147 -10.34 11.81 -5.86
C GLY A 147 -10.41 13.09 -6.70
N PRO A 148 -9.38 13.96 -6.65
CA PRO A 148 -8.14 13.77 -5.90
C PRO A 148 -8.26 14.09 -4.40
N PHE A 149 -7.43 13.41 -3.61
CA PHE A 149 -7.08 13.76 -2.23
C PHE A 149 -5.63 14.20 -2.16
N ASP A 150 -5.33 15.27 -1.42
CA ASP A 150 -3.94 15.62 -1.08
C ASP A 150 -3.52 14.75 0.11
N ALA A 151 -2.48 13.94 -0.05
CA ALA A 151 -2.03 12.96 0.93
C ALA A 151 -0.65 13.33 1.48
N THR A 152 -0.44 13.10 2.78
CA THR A 152 0.86 13.18 3.45
C THR A 152 1.19 11.86 4.13
N ASP A 153 2.47 11.47 4.09
CA ASP A 153 2.98 10.20 4.61
C ASP A 153 2.13 9.00 4.15
N PHE A 154 1.78 8.98 2.87
CA PHE A 154 0.93 7.95 2.29
C PHE A 154 1.72 6.66 2.06
N GLU A 155 1.22 5.57 2.59
CA GLU A 155 1.88 4.28 2.62
C GLU A 155 0.99 3.17 2.08
N LEU A 156 1.57 2.32 1.24
CA LEU A 156 0.96 1.09 0.74
C LEU A 156 1.90 -0.08 1.03
N HIS A 157 1.42 -1.06 1.79
CA HIS A 157 2.15 -2.30 2.03
C HIS A 157 1.36 -3.47 1.51
N LEU A 158 2.07 -4.47 0.98
CA LEU A 158 1.52 -5.76 0.59
C LEU A 158 2.51 -6.85 1.01
N ARG A 159 1.98 -7.96 1.50
CA ARG A 159 2.73 -9.15 1.89
C ARG A 159 1.94 -10.38 1.47
N GLU A 160 2.53 -11.26 0.67
CA GLU A 160 1.92 -12.56 0.38
C GLU A 160 2.28 -13.61 1.43
N THR A 161 1.33 -14.51 1.69
CA THR A 161 1.48 -15.70 2.53
C THR A 161 1.23 -16.95 1.68
N PRO A 162 2.19 -17.34 0.80
CA PRO A 162 2.01 -18.42 -0.18
C PRO A 162 1.72 -19.78 0.46
N ASP A 163 2.32 -20.04 1.63
CA ASP A 163 2.28 -21.36 2.30
C ASP A 163 1.15 -21.51 3.32
N ALA A 164 0.10 -20.67 3.25
CA ALA A 164 -1.10 -20.94 4.03
C ALA A 164 -1.73 -22.24 3.51
N ALA A 165 -1.49 -23.36 4.21
CA ALA A 165 -2.08 -24.64 3.87
C ALA A 165 -3.60 -24.45 3.74
N PRO A 166 -4.25 -24.95 2.67
CA PRO A 166 -5.70 -25.02 2.65
C PRO A 166 -6.08 -25.87 3.86
N LEU A 167 -6.72 -25.28 4.86
CA LEU A 167 -7.32 -26.04 5.95
C LEU A 167 -8.45 -26.84 5.31
N SER A 168 -8.12 -28.06 4.88
CA SER A 168 -9.07 -29.00 4.31
C SER A 168 -10.16 -29.18 5.35
N ARG A 169 -11.34 -28.59 5.10
CA ARG A 169 -12.57 -28.55 5.93
C ARG A 169 -12.79 -27.32 6.84
N SER A 170 -12.10 -26.20 6.67
CA SER A 170 -12.49 -24.93 7.33
C SER A 170 -13.53 -24.16 6.48
N PRO A 171 -14.65 -23.65 7.07
CA PRO A 171 -15.57 -22.74 6.38
C PRO A 171 -14.94 -21.37 6.07
N THR A 172 -13.86 -21.00 6.77
CA THR A 172 -13.06 -19.80 6.51
C THR A 172 -11.91 -20.12 5.56
N LEU A 173 -11.84 -19.40 4.44
CA LEU A 173 -10.75 -19.48 3.47
C LEU A 173 -9.43 -18.99 4.10
N PRO A 174 -8.27 -19.51 3.66
CA PRO A 174 -6.97 -19.05 4.16
C PRO A 174 -6.68 -17.61 3.74
N VAL A 175 -6.00 -16.86 4.61
CA VAL A 175 -5.43 -15.54 4.28
C VAL A 175 -4.23 -15.74 3.37
N ARG A 176 -4.28 -15.16 2.17
CA ARG A 176 -3.28 -15.29 1.11
C ARG A 176 -2.39 -14.06 0.98
N ALA A 177 -2.86 -12.91 1.42
CA ALA A 177 -2.03 -11.73 1.65
C ALA A 177 -2.62 -10.82 2.70
N GLU A 178 -1.74 -9.97 3.18
CA GLU A 178 -2.03 -8.81 4.00
C GLU A 178 -1.62 -7.57 3.22
N ALA A 179 -2.45 -6.55 3.25
CA ALA A 179 -2.12 -5.22 2.76
C ALA A 179 -2.39 -4.17 3.84
N ARG A 180 -1.77 -3.01 3.72
CA ARG A 180 -2.05 -1.87 4.59
C ARG A 180 -2.03 -0.59 3.76
N ILE A 181 -3.05 0.23 3.95
CA ILE A 181 -3.12 1.59 3.42
C ILE A 181 -3.08 2.52 4.63
N ALA A 182 -2.12 3.45 4.66
CA ALA A 182 -2.03 4.42 5.74
C ALA A 182 -1.58 5.79 5.23
N GLY A 183 -1.78 6.81 6.07
CA GLY A 183 -1.34 8.18 5.80
C GLY A 183 -2.37 9.19 6.29
N THR A 184 -2.24 10.44 5.87
CA THR A 184 -3.25 11.47 6.09
C THR A 184 -3.77 11.95 4.76
N LEU A 185 -5.08 11.94 4.57
CA LEU A 185 -5.76 12.48 3.39
C LEU A 185 -6.41 13.80 3.74
N THR A 186 -6.21 14.78 2.89
CA THR A 186 -6.76 16.13 3.01
C THR A 186 -7.68 16.42 1.83
N ARG A 187 -8.87 16.93 2.13
CA ARG A 187 -9.82 17.40 1.13
C ARG A 187 -10.59 18.59 1.69
N ALA A 188 -10.67 19.67 0.91
CA ALA A 188 -11.40 20.88 1.28
C ALA A 188 -11.05 21.42 2.68
N GLY A 189 -9.74 21.48 3.01
CA GLY A 189 -9.23 22.01 4.27
C GLY A 189 -9.27 21.04 5.47
N THR A 190 -9.96 19.90 5.33
CA THR A 190 -10.04 18.88 6.37
C THR A 190 -9.04 17.76 6.13
N SER A 191 -8.22 17.44 7.15
CA SER A 191 -7.25 16.34 7.14
C SER A 191 -7.70 15.19 8.03
N LEU A 192 -7.67 13.97 7.50
CA LEU A 192 -8.02 12.74 8.20
C LEU A 192 -6.90 11.71 8.04
N GLY A 193 -6.43 11.18 9.15
CA GLY A 193 -5.54 10.03 9.16
C GLY A 193 -6.32 8.75 8.85
N LEU A 194 -5.67 7.82 8.15
CA LEU A 194 -6.17 6.49 7.83
C LEU A 194 -5.13 5.47 8.24
N ASN A 195 -5.62 4.36 8.78
CA ASN A 195 -4.86 3.13 8.90
C ASN A 195 -5.80 1.96 8.61
N ILE A 196 -5.68 1.39 7.42
CA ILE A 196 -6.58 0.35 6.90
C ILE A 196 -5.75 -0.92 6.66
N PRO A 197 -5.67 -1.82 7.65
CA PRO A 197 -5.17 -3.17 7.42
C PRO A 197 -6.22 -3.97 6.62
N LEU A 198 -5.77 -4.67 5.59
CA LEU A 198 -6.57 -5.44 4.66
C LEU A 198 -6.09 -6.88 4.65
N PHE A 199 -7.02 -7.83 4.75
CA PHE A 199 -6.74 -9.26 4.72
C PHE A 199 -7.42 -9.88 3.52
N VAL A 200 -6.63 -10.45 2.61
CA VAL A 200 -7.15 -11.08 1.39
C VAL A 200 -7.32 -12.57 1.64
N THR A 201 -8.56 -13.05 1.66
CA THR A 201 -8.86 -14.49 1.75
C THR A 201 -9.28 -15.02 0.38
N ALA A 202 -8.74 -16.17 -0.01
CA ALA A 202 -9.03 -16.77 -1.32
C ALA A 202 -8.73 -18.27 -1.33
N ARG A 203 -9.37 -18.99 -2.27
CA ARG A 203 -9.13 -20.43 -2.47
C ARG A 203 -7.76 -20.71 -3.07
N GLY A 204 -7.29 -19.83 -3.96
CA GLY A 204 -5.98 -19.92 -4.61
C GLY A 204 -5.05 -18.76 -4.24
N PRO A 205 -3.80 -18.76 -4.77
CA PRO A 205 -2.89 -17.62 -4.65
C PRO A 205 -3.49 -16.35 -5.26
N ILE A 206 -3.05 -15.18 -4.80
CA ILE A 206 -3.56 -13.87 -5.30
C ILE A 206 -3.22 -13.63 -6.76
N ALA A 207 -2.12 -14.20 -7.25
CA ALA A 207 -1.80 -14.23 -8.67
C ALA A 207 -2.93 -14.85 -9.52
N SER A 208 -3.80 -15.70 -8.93
CA SER A 208 -5.02 -16.21 -9.56
C SER A 208 -6.22 -15.34 -9.16
N LEU A 209 -6.51 -14.31 -9.98
CA LEU A 209 -7.71 -13.49 -9.83
C LEU A 209 -9.00 -14.35 -9.88
N GLU A 210 -8.97 -15.48 -10.57
CA GLU A 210 -10.07 -16.46 -10.63
C GLU A 210 -10.28 -17.19 -9.30
N GLY A 211 -9.19 -17.55 -8.61
CA GLY A 211 -9.23 -18.10 -7.25
C GLY A 211 -9.80 -17.12 -6.22
N TRP A 212 -9.68 -15.81 -6.48
CA TRP A 212 -10.33 -14.77 -5.69
C TRP A 212 -11.79 -14.51 -6.11
N ARG A 213 -12.10 -14.51 -7.42
CA ARG A 213 -13.49 -14.36 -7.91
C ARG A 213 -14.42 -15.48 -7.45
N SER A 214 -13.90 -16.69 -7.27
CA SER A 214 -14.66 -17.89 -6.88
C SER A 214 -14.98 -17.98 -5.37
N GLY A 215 -15.14 -16.83 -4.70
CA GLY A 215 -15.55 -16.73 -3.30
C GLY A 215 -14.51 -16.16 -2.34
N GLY A 216 -13.48 -15.49 -2.85
CA GLY A 216 -12.53 -14.74 -2.03
C GLY A 216 -13.10 -13.41 -1.54
N THR A 217 -12.58 -12.92 -0.41
CA THR A 217 -12.96 -11.64 0.19
C THR A 217 -11.73 -10.81 0.52
N ILE A 218 -11.91 -9.50 0.65
CA ILE A 218 -10.94 -8.62 1.28
C ILE A 218 -11.61 -8.05 2.52
N GLU A 219 -11.00 -8.26 3.68
CA GLU A 219 -11.54 -7.81 4.96
C GLU A 219 -10.67 -6.66 5.51
N ALA A 220 -11.30 -5.53 5.79
CA ALA A 220 -10.72 -4.46 6.60
C ALA A 220 -11.08 -4.73 8.06
N LYS A 221 -10.10 -5.16 8.87
CA LYS A 221 -10.29 -5.52 10.28
C LYS A 221 -9.46 -4.63 11.18
N GLY A 222 -10.11 -3.84 12.03
CA GLY A 222 -9.44 -2.84 12.86
C GLY A 222 -8.91 -1.67 12.02
N ALA A 223 -9.63 -1.30 10.96
CA ALA A 223 -9.32 -0.09 10.23
C ALA A 223 -9.74 1.14 11.04
N GLN A 224 -8.95 2.20 10.98
CA GLN A 224 -9.16 3.39 11.82
C GLN A 224 -9.14 4.66 10.99
N LEU A 225 -10.08 5.56 11.32
CA LEU A 225 -10.00 6.97 10.97
C LEU A 225 -9.42 7.71 12.16
N LEU A 226 -8.43 8.54 11.90
CA LEU A 226 -7.74 9.33 12.90
C LEU A 226 -7.98 10.81 12.63
N LEU A 227 -8.11 11.59 13.69
CA LEU A 227 -8.05 13.04 13.64
C LEU A 227 -6.96 13.51 14.60
N GLU A 228 -5.98 14.26 14.09
CA GLU A 228 -4.82 14.70 14.88
C GLU A 228 -4.19 13.51 15.65
N GLU A 229 -3.99 12.39 14.94
CA GLU A 229 -3.45 11.11 15.47
C GLU A 229 -4.32 10.39 16.52
N LYS A 230 -5.49 10.93 16.87
CA LYS A 230 -6.42 10.29 17.82
C LYS A 230 -7.49 9.49 17.07
N PRO A 231 -7.85 8.28 17.55
CA PRO A 231 -8.95 7.50 16.98
C PRO A 231 -10.25 8.30 16.96
N LEU A 232 -10.85 8.42 15.78
CA LEU A 232 -12.14 9.07 15.55
C LEU A 232 -13.23 8.03 15.27
N ALA A 233 -12.90 7.00 14.49
CA ALA A 233 -13.80 5.89 14.20
C ALA A 233 -13.03 4.61 13.90
N ASP A 234 -13.62 3.48 14.28
CA ASP A 234 -13.19 2.16 13.84
C ASP A 234 -14.08 1.70 12.68
N ILE A 235 -13.49 1.02 11.71
CA ILE A 235 -14.14 0.51 10.51
C ILE A 235 -13.87 -1.00 10.43
N GLU A 236 -14.95 -1.75 10.26
CA GLU A 236 -14.91 -3.15 9.87
C GLU A 236 -15.67 -3.31 8.56
N ALA A 237 -15.03 -3.82 7.52
CA ALA A 237 -15.67 -3.97 6.22
C ALA A 237 -15.20 -5.21 5.48
N THR A 238 -16.09 -5.77 4.69
CA THR A 238 -15.81 -6.88 3.78
C THR A 238 -16.12 -6.44 2.37
N LEU A 239 -15.14 -6.62 1.49
CA LEU A 239 -15.27 -6.45 0.06
C LEU A 239 -15.34 -7.83 -0.60
N ALA A 240 -16.35 -8.04 -1.43
CA ALA A 240 -16.56 -9.30 -2.14
C ALA A 240 -16.87 -9.06 -3.61
N PRO A 241 -16.32 -9.87 -4.53
CA PRO A 241 -16.63 -9.78 -5.95
C PRO A 241 -18.08 -10.20 -6.22
N LEU A 242 -18.80 -9.42 -7.02
CA LEU A 242 -20.13 -9.75 -7.54
C LEU A 242 -20.03 -10.46 -8.90
N PRO A 243 -21.05 -11.26 -9.30
CA PRO A 243 -21.04 -12.00 -10.57
C PRO A 243 -20.86 -11.12 -11.81
N ASP A 244 -21.37 -9.88 -11.76
CA ASP A 244 -21.30 -8.87 -12.82
C ASP A 244 -19.96 -8.12 -12.90
N GLY A 245 -18.99 -8.47 -12.04
CA GLY A 245 -17.69 -7.81 -11.99
C GLY A 245 -17.67 -6.54 -11.15
N ARG A 246 -18.73 -6.18 -10.44
CA ARG A 246 -18.63 -5.16 -9.38
C ARG A 246 -17.99 -5.75 -8.12
N ILE A 247 -17.60 -4.89 -7.20
CA ILE A 247 -17.23 -5.29 -5.83
C ILE A 247 -18.26 -4.73 -4.87
N ALA A 248 -18.95 -5.60 -4.15
CA ALA A 248 -19.81 -5.20 -3.06
C ALA A 248 -18.99 -4.90 -1.82
N VAL A 249 -19.40 -3.87 -1.08
CA VAL A 249 -18.85 -3.51 0.23
C VAL A 249 -19.96 -3.61 1.25
N SER A 250 -19.68 -4.28 2.36
CA SER A 250 -20.57 -4.36 3.52
C SER A 250 -19.75 -4.30 4.80
N GLY A 251 -20.19 -3.52 5.77
CA GLY A 251 -19.43 -3.28 6.98
C GLY A 251 -20.14 -2.37 7.97
N THR A 252 -19.38 -1.96 8.97
CA THR A 252 -19.80 -1.08 10.04
C THR A 252 -18.72 -0.03 10.33
N ILE A 253 -19.17 1.12 10.79
CA ILE A 253 -18.33 2.20 11.33
C ILE A 253 -18.78 2.43 12.77
N SER A 254 -17.86 2.36 13.72
CA SER A 254 -18.12 2.61 15.13
C SER A 254 -17.46 3.92 15.55
N SER A 255 -18.23 4.83 16.14
CA SER A 255 -17.68 6.11 16.62
C SER A 255 -18.48 6.68 17.77
N GLU A 256 -17.80 7.39 18.67
CA GLU A 256 -18.42 8.23 19.70
C GLU A 256 -18.89 9.60 19.15
N CYS A 257 -18.50 9.93 17.91
CA CYS A 257 -18.90 11.13 17.17
C CYS A 257 -19.50 10.75 15.80
N PRO A 258 -20.58 9.94 15.78
CA PRO A 258 -21.08 9.33 14.55
C PRO A 258 -21.62 10.35 13.54
N PHE A 259 -22.24 11.45 13.95
CA PHE A 259 -22.72 12.45 12.99
C PHE A 259 -21.57 13.23 12.35
N THR A 260 -20.53 13.51 13.13
CA THR A 260 -19.28 14.10 12.64
C THR A 260 -18.60 13.19 11.62
N VAL A 261 -18.45 11.90 11.94
CA VAL A 261 -17.85 10.89 11.05
C VAL A 261 -18.67 10.67 9.78
N LYS A 262 -19.99 10.61 9.90
CA LYS A 262 -20.87 10.50 8.74
C LYS A 262 -20.69 11.67 7.78
N ALA A 263 -20.78 12.90 8.30
CA ALA A 263 -20.61 14.09 7.49
C ALA A 263 -19.24 14.13 6.81
N LEU A 264 -18.18 13.70 7.52
CA LEU A 264 -16.83 13.59 6.95
C LEU A 264 -16.76 12.66 5.75
N LEU A 265 -17.30 11.44 5.91
CA LEU A 265 -17.26 10.41 4.87
C LEU A 265 -18.14 10.78 3.67
N GLU A 266 -19.22 11.52 3.90
CA GLU A 266 -20.13 12.00 2.85
C GLU A 266 -19.65 13.33 2.21
N GLY A 267 -18.55 13.91 2.68
CA GLY A 267 -18.04 15.21 2.20
C GLY A 267 -18.93 16.40 2.59
N GLY A 268 -19.76 16.23 3.61
CA GLY A 268 -20.62 17.26 4.19
C GLY A 268 -19.93 18.11 5.25
N VAL A 269 -20.69 19.03 5.85
CA VAL A 269 -20.24 19.82 6.98
C VAL A 269 -20.51 19.04 8.27
N PRO A 270 -19.49 18.79 9.11
CA PRO A 270 -19.71 18.12 10.38
C PRO A 270 -20.65 18.94 11.27
N ALA A 271 -21.64 18.25 11.84
CA ALA A 271 -22.53 18.86 12.81
C ALA A 271 -21.78 19.15 14.11
N THR A 272 -22.14 20.22 14.82
CA THR A 272 -21.76 20.37 16.22
C THR A 272 -22.41 19.24 17.02
N GLU A 273 -21.59 18.31 17.50
CA GLU A 273 -22.01 17.09 18.17
C GLU A 273 -21.36 17.00 19.56
N TYR A 274 -22.13 16.59 20.56
CA TYR A 274 -21.56 16.16 21.83
C TYR A 274 -21.14 14.71 21.71
N ARG A 275 -19.98 14.39 22.29
CA ARG A 275 -19.47 13.03 22.35
C ARG A 275 -20.49 12.10 23.00
N ALA A 276 -20.80 11.00 22.32
CA ALA A 276 -21.66 9.95 22.85
C ALA A 276 -20.92 9.19 23.97
N ARG A 277 -21.66 8.78 25.00
CA ARG A 277 -21.09 8.00 26.11
C ARG A 277 -20.66 6.58 25.72
N ARG A 278 -21.23 6.08 24.63
CA ARG A 278 -20.87 4.81 24.01
C ARG A 278 -20.80 5.02 22.51
N ALA A 279 -19.83 4.36 21.88
CA ALA A 279 -19.74 4.35 20.43
C ALA A 279 -21.05 3.85 19.81
N ARG A 280 -21.50 4.54 18.76
CA ARG A 280 -22.66 4.16 17.96
C ARG A 280 -22.17 3.57 16.66
N THR A 281 -22.93 2.60 16.17
CA THR A 281 -22.60 1.89 14.93
C THR A 281 -23.38 2.50 13.78
N MET A 282 -22.72 2.71 12.65
CA MET A 282 -23.33 3.06 11.37
C MET A 282 -23.04 1.92 10.39
N THR A 283 -24.00 1.60 9.53
CA THR A 283 -23.76 0.64 8.44
C THR A 283 -22.92 1.28 7.35
N LEU A 284 -22.03 0.50 6.74
CA LEU A 284 -21.28 0.88 5.56
C LEU A 284 -21.65 -0.09 4.44
N THR A 285 -22.30 0.39 3.39
CA THR A 285 -22.72 -0.46 2.27
C THR A 285 -22.43 0.22 0.95
N GLY A 286 -22.29 -0.54 -0.12
CA GLY A 286 -22.09 0.03 -1.44
C GLY A 286 -21.52 -0.94 -2.44
N ASP A 287 -21.17 -0.42 -3.61
CA ASP A 287 -20.43 -1.18 -4.61
C ASP A 287 -19.48 -0.30 -5.42
N SER A 288 -18.59 -0.93 -6.16
CA SER A 288 -17.51 -0.25 -6.88
C SER A 288 -17.99 0.63 -8.05
N ALA A 289 -19.25 0.51 -8.48
CA ALA A 289 -19.85 1.38 -9.49
C ALA A 289 -20.63 2.55 -8.87
N ALA A 290 -21.34 2.32 -7.77
CA ALA A 290 -22.19 3.33 -7.11
C ALA A 290 -21.48 4.13 -6.01
N GLY A 291 -20.34 3.65 -5.52
CA GLY A 291 -19.64 4.22 -4.35
C GLY A 291 -20.14 3.66 -3.02
N LEU A 292 -19.66 4.25 -1.92
CA LEU A 292 -20.04 3.87 -0.56
C LEU A 292 -21.16 4.77 -0.02
N VAL A 293 -22.02 4.17 0.81
CA VAL A 293 -23.11 4.82 1.54
C VAL A 293 -22.95 4.53 3.02
N VAL A 294 -23.09 5.58 3.84
CA VAL A 294 -23.05 5.48 5.30
C VAL A 294 -24.46 5.60 5.87
N GLY A 295 -24.87 4.58 6.63
CA GLY A 295 -26.18 4.50 7.26
C GLY A 295 -26.42 5.58 8.31
N ALA A 296 -27.62 5.58 8.90
CA ALA A 296 -27.87 6.39 10.09
C ALA A 296 -27.16 5.77 11.30
N PRO A 297 -26.75 6.57 12.30
CA PRO A 297 -26.22 6.03 13.54
C PRO A 297 -27.30 5.23 14.29
N GLU A 298 -26.98 3.99 14.64
CA GLU A 298 -27.83 3.05 15.36
C GLU A 298 -27.29 2.81 16.79
N GLY A 299 -28.11 2.17 17.63
CA GLY A 299 -27.77 1.90 19.02
C GLY A 299 -28.00 3.07 19.98
N ALA A 300 -28.16 2.74 21.26
CA ALA A 300 -28.39 3.71 22.34
C ALA A 300 -27.08 4.42 22.71
N SER A 301 -27.03 5.75 22.55
CA SER A 301 -25.86 6.57 22.87
C SER A 301 -25.52 6.59 24.37
N GLY A 302 -26.48 6.24 25.24
CA GLY A 302 -26.38 6.42 26.68
C GLY A 302 -26.42 7.90 27.12
N GLY A 303 -26.80 8.80 26.21
CA GLY A 303 -26.75 10.26 26.39
C GLY A 303 -25.37 10.86 26.05
N PRO A 304 -25.24 12.20 26.10
CA PRO A 304 -23.93 12.85 25.98
C PRO A 304 -23.07 12.52 27.20
N VAL A 305 -21.75 12.50 27.03
CA VAL A 305 -20.83 12.43 28.17
C VAL A 305 -21.05 13.64 29.09
N ARG A 306 -20.86 13.45 30.41
CA ARG A 306 -20.91 14.56 31.39
C ARG A 306 -19.88 15.64 30.98
N SER A 307 -20.15 16.89 31.31
CA SER A 307 -19.47 18.14 30.89
C SER A 307 -17.95 18.25 31.11
N GLN A 308 -17.26 17.15 31.43
CA GLN A 308 -15.81 17.08 31.63
C GLN A 308 -15.05 16.51 30.42
N GLU A 309 -15.71 15.85 29.47
CA GLU A 309 -15.07 15.44 28.22
C GLU A 309 -15.26 16.48 27.10
N PRO A 310 -14.24 16.70 26.26
CA PRO A 310 -14.34 17.64 25.15
C PRO A 310 -15.46 17.21 24.17
N PRO A 311 -16.14 18.17 23.53
CA PRO A 311 -17.13 17.87 22.49
C PRO A 311 -16.48 17.15 21.30
N CYS A 312 -17.31 16.63 20.39
CA CYS A 312 -16.78 16.10 19.14
C CYS A 312 -16.00 17.19 18.39
N PRO A 313 -14.92 16.80 17.68
CA PRO A 313 -14.07 17.75 17.01
C PRO A 313 -14.87 18.57 16.00
N VAL A 314 -14.82 19.89 16.14
CA VAL A 314 -15.36 20.82 15.16
C VAL A 314 -14.29 21.02 14.10
N LEU A 315 -14.47 20.39 12.95
CA LEU A 315 -13.54 20.55 11.84
C LEU A 315 -13.78 21.91 11.19
N ARG A 316 -12.72 22.70 11.06
CA ARG A 316 -12.75 23.99 10.38
C ARG A 316 -12.57 23.75 8.87
N ARG A 317 -13.28 24.54 8.06
CA ARG A 317 -13.08 24.59 6.60
C ARG A 317 -11.76 25.28 6.26
#